data_AF-A0A536LI14-F1
#
_entry.id   AF-A0A536LI14-F1
#
_cell.length_a   1.000
_cell.length_b   1.000
_cell.length_c   1.000
_cell.angle_alpha   90.00
_cell.angle_beta   90.00
_cell.angle_gamma   90.00
#
_symmetry.space_group_name_H-M   'P 1'
#
loop_
_entity.id
_entity.type
_entity.pdbx_description
1 polymer ?
#
loop_
_entity_poly.entity_id
_entity_poly.type
_entity_poly.pdbx_seq_one_letter_code
_entity_poly.pdbx_strand_id
1 'polypeptide(L)'
;MTVLAFHASSQGGAFECLALAPAAATGDGSGRFEVNAMYVTGTISSVALNGHTAVLHGTANVTGLGAGHNLPFTATVQSGGPGSTVTLEISGLTFHEILLEGQINIKQS
;
A
#
# COMPACT_ATOMS: atom_id res chain seq x y z
N MET A 1 -10.53 -4.18 4.06
CA MET A 1 -9.38 -5.11 4.08
C MET A 1 -8.46 -4.73 2.96
N THR A 2 -7.14 -4.71 3.19
CA THR A 2 -6.18 -4.34 2.16
C THR A 2 -5.20 -5.48 1.91
N VAL A 3 -4.94 -5.74 0.64
CA VAL A 3 -3.92 -6.69 0.17
C VAL A 3 -2.80 -5.88 -0.47
N LEU A 4 -1.57 -6.12 -0.01
CA LEU A 4 -0.41 -5.35 -0.41
C LEU A 4 0.65 -6.29 -0.98
N ALA A 5 1.25 -5.90 -2.11
CA ALA A 5 2.42 -6.53 -2.66
C ALA A 5 3.41 -5.46 -3.14
N PHE A 6 4.69 -5.64 -2.84
CA PHE A 6 5.73 -4.80 -3.42
C PHE A 6 7.07 -5.53 -3.47
N HIS A 7 7.90 -5.11 -4.39
CA HIS A 7 9.32 -5.42 -4.44
C HIS A 7 10.05 -4.14 -4.81
N ALA A 8 11.09 -3.79 -4.06
CA ALA A 8 11.82 -2.56 -4.27
C ALA A 8 13.33 -2.76 -4.06
N SER A 9 14.11 -2.07 -4.88
CA SER A 9 15.57 -2.03 -4.85
C SER A 9 16.05 -0.61 -5.11
N SER A 10 17.37 -0.38 -5.06
CA SER A 10 17.95 0.92 -5.45
C SER A 10 17.75 1.24 -6.94
N GLN A 11 17.42 0.23 -7.77
CA GLN A 11 17.07 0.39 -9.18
C GLN A 11 15.56 0.60 -9.41
N GLY A 12 14.76 0.71 -8.35
CA GLY A 12 13.31 0.80 -8.42
C GLY A 12 12.61 -0.54 -8.16
N GLY A 13 11.35 -0.64 -8.59
CA GLY A 13 10.53 -1.81 -8.31
C GLY A 13 9.05 -1.66 -8.67
N ALA A 14 8.22 -2.52 -8.09
CA ALA A 14 6.77 -2.55 -8.32
C ALA A 14 6.01 -2.44 -6.99
N PHE A 15 4.85 -1.80 -7.04
CA PHE A 15 3.94 -1.60 -5.92
C PHE A 15 2.51 -1.91 -6.36
N GLU A 16 1.81 -2.75 -5.60
CA GLU A 16 0.41 -3.06 -5.77
C GLU A 16 -0.32 -3.00 -4.43
N CYS A 17 -1.47 -2.31 -4.42
CA CYS A 17 -2.33 -2.20 -3.24
C CYS A 17 -3.79 -2.33 -3.67
N LEU A 18 -4.48 -3.34 -3.14
CA LEU A 18 -5.90 -3.57 -3.35
C LEU A 18 -6.66 -3.33 -2.04
N ALA A 19 -7.49 -2.29 -2.01
CA ALA A 19 -8.38 -2.03 -0.88
C ALA A 19 -9.79 -2.56 -1.18
N LEU A 20 -10.27 -3.43 -0.31
CA LEU A 20 -11.60 -4.01 -0.34
C LEU A 20 -12.48 -3.37 0.72
N ALA A 21 -13.74 -3.12 0.35
CA ALA A 21 -14.82 -2.66 1.22
C ALA A 21 -15.94 -3.72 1.29
N PRO A 22 -16.77 -3.70 2.34
CA PRO A 22 -17.96 -4.53 2.35
C PRO A 22 -19.02 -4.00 1.39
N ALA A 23 -19.73 -4.90 0.70
CA ALA A 23 -20.87 -4.51 -0.15
C ALA A 23 -22.02 -3.92 0.67
N ALA A 24 -22.20 -4.41 1.89
CA ALA A 24 -23.08 -3.87 2.90
C ALA A 24 -22.38 -3.97 4.26
N ALA A 25 -22.29 -2.85 4.97
CA ALA A 25 -21.70 -2.82 6.30
C ALA A 25 -22.66 -3.41 7.35
N THR A 26 -22.10 -4.06 8.35
CA THR A 26 -22.76 -4.45 9.60
C THR A 26 -22.11 -3.65 10.74
N GLY A 27 -22.90 -2.90 11.50
CA GLY A 27 -22.35 -2.00 12.54
C GLY A 27 -21.37 -0.97 11.99
N ASP A 28 -20.29 -0.70 12.72
CA ASP A 28 -19.28 0.33 12.41
C ASP A 28 -18.30 -0.10 11.30
N GLY A 29 -18.83 -0.42 10.12
CA GLY A 29 -18.00 -0.75 8.93
C GLY A 29 -17.48 -2.18 8.87
N SER A 30 -17.97 -3.08 9.72
CA SER A 30 -17.70 -4.52 9.61
C SER A 30 -18.49 -5.13 8.46
N GLY A 31 -18.10 -6.33 8.00
CA GLY A 31 -18.79 -7.03 6.94
C GLY A 31 -17.85 -7.89 6.10
N ARG A 32 -18.40 -8.55 5.09
CA ARG A 32 -17.60 -9.33 4.15
C ARG A 32 -17.00 -8.40 3.10
N PHE A 33 -15.67 -8.32 3.06
CA PHE A 33 -14.92 -7.43 2.17
C PHE A 33 -14.79 -8.04 0.76
N GLU A 34 -15.68 -7.65 -0.14
CA GLU A 34 -15.79 -8.24 -1.50
C GLU A 34 -15.76 -7.20 -2.62
N VAL A 35 -15.92 -5.91 -2.29
CA VAL A 35 -15.98 -4.83 -3.28
C VAL A 35 -14.61 -4.19 -3.41
N ASN A 36 -14.09 -4.09 -4.63
CA ASN A 36 -12.89 -3.31 -4.93
C ASN A 36 -13.19 -1.82 -4.74
N ALA A 37 -12.77 -1.27 -3.60
CA ALA A 37 -12.92 0.15 -3.31
C ALA A 37 -11.82 0.96 -4.00
N MET A 38 -10.60 0.41 -4.04
CA MET A 38 -9.45 1.03 -4.67
C MET A 38 -8.48 -0.04 -5.15
N TYR A 39 -7.89 0.16 -6.33
CA TYR A 39 -6.76 -0.65 -6.77
C TYR A 39 -5.66 0.23 -7.34
N VAL A 40 -4.46 0.10 -6.79
CA VAL A 40 -3.25 0.86 -7.11
C VAL A 40 -2.23 -0.08 -7.72
N THR A 41 -1.76 0.26 -8.92
CA THR A 41 -0.65 -0.46 -9.59
C THR A 41 0.39 0.55 -10.01
N GLY A 42 1.62 0.39 -9.52
CA GLY A 42 2.64 1.40 -9.67
C GLY A 42 4.05 0.87 -9.79
N THR A 43 4.92 1.77 -10.26
CA THR A 43 6.36 1.56 -10.35
C THR A 43 7.04 2.40 -9.29
N ILE A 44 7.91 1.77 -8.51
CA ILE A 44 8.76 2.43 -7.53
C ILE A 44 9.99 2.96 -8.26
N SER A 45 10.28 4.25 -8.09
CA SER A 45 11.44 4.93 -8.68
C SER A 45 12.58 5.11 -7.68
N SER A 46 12.29 5.17 -6.38
CA SER A 46 13.33 5.28 -5.36
C SER A 46 12.90 4.68 -4.02
N VAL A 47 13.90 4.32 -3.22
CA VAL A 47 13.74 3.77 -1.87
C VAL A 47 14.69 4.51 -0.93
N ALA A 48 14.17 5.01 0.19
CA ALA A 48 14.97 5.53 1.29
C ALA A 48 14.79 4.63 2.51
N LEU A 49 15.90 4.17 3.11
CA LEU A 49 15.86 3.31 4.29
C LEU A 49 16.20 4.11 5.55
N ASN A 50 15.45 3.86 6.63
CA ASN A 50 15.74 4.36 7.96
C ASN A 50 15.47 3.26 8.99
N GLY A 51 16.52 2.51 9.35
CA GLY A 51 16.39 1.38 10.27
C GLY A 51 15.42 0.32 9.75
N HIS A 52 14.30 0.17 10.45
CA HIS A 52 13.23 -0.79 10.16
C HIS A 52 12.14 -0.22 9.25
N THR A 53 12.33 0.97 8.70
CA THR A 53 11.37 1.64 7.84
C THR A 53 11.97 1.85 6.45
N ALA A 54 11.17 1.62 5.41
CA ALA A 54 11.47 2.01 4.05
C ALA A 54 10.41 3.00 3.55
N VAL A 55 10.87 4.07 2.90
CA VAL A 55 10.02 5.03 2.20
C VAL A 55 10.20 4.79 0.70
N LEU A 56 9.12 4.40 0.04
CA LEU A 56 9.06 4.08 -1.37
C LEU A 56 8.40 5.26 -2.09
N HIS A 57 9.05 5.79 -3.13
CA HIS A 57 8.46 6.80 -4.00
C HIS A 57 8.25 6.23 -5.39
N GLY A 58 7.18 6.65 -6.07
CA GLY A 58 6.89 6.16 -7.40
C GLY A 58 5.69 6.84 -8.05
N THR A 59 5.22 6.25 -9.14
CA THR A 59 3.98 6.65 -9.81
C THR A 59 3.07 5.44 -9.99
N ALA A 60 1.76 5.65 -9.95
CA ALA A 60 0.78 4.59 -10.05
C ALA A 60 -0.45 4.99 -10.86
N ASN A 61 -1.14 3.97 -11.37
CA ASN A 61 -2.51 4.07 -11.84
C ASN A 61 -3.45 3.63 -10.72
N VAL A 62 -4.52 4.38 -10.53
CA VAL A 62 -5.53 4.13 -9.49
C VAL A 62 -6.88 3.94 -10.14
N THR A 63 -7.59 2.89 -9.72
CA THR A 63 -9.02 2.71 -10.01
C THR A 63 -9.82 2.78 -8.71
N GLY A 64 -11.10 3.16 -8.79
CA GLY A 64 -11.96 3.34 -7.62
C GLY A 64 -11.71 4.68 -6.91
N LEU A 65 -11.59 4.66 -5.58
CA LEU A 65 -11.32 5.84 -4.78
C LEU A 65 -9.98 6.47 -5.17
N GLY A 66 -10.00 7.77 -5.48
CA GLY A 66 -8.80 8.49 -5.93
C GLY A 66 -8.35 8.11 -7.34
N ALA A 67 -9.25 7.63 -8.20
CA ALA A 67 -8.93 7.21 -9.57
C ALA A 67 -8.15 8.25 -10.37
N GLY A 68 -7.21 7.76 -11.18
CA GLY A 68 -6.37 8.58 -12.05
C GLY A 68 -5.16 7.81 -12.57
N HIS A 69 -4.37 8.48 -13.41
CA HIS A 69 -3.22 7.88 -14.10
C HIS A 69 -1.93 8.63 -13.78
N ASN A 70 -0.82 7.89 -13.70
CA ASN A 70 0.52 8.43 -13.45
C ASN A 70 0.59 9.34 -12.21
N LEU A 71 -0.16 8.97 -11.17
CA LEU A 71 -0.24 9.73 -9.94
C LEU A 71 0.99 9.45 -9.09
N PRO A 72 1.67 10.48 -8.55
CA PRO A 72 2.77 10.26 -7.63
C PRO A 72 2.24 9.61 -6.35
N PHE A 73 3.03 8.69 -5.80
CA PHE A 73 2.73 8.09 -4.49
C PHE A 73 3.97 8.07 -3.60
N THR A 74 3.71 8.05 -2.29
CA THR A 74 4.69 7.70 -1.27
C THR A 74 4.12 6.58 -0.42
N ALA A 75 4.86 5.49 -0.25
CA ALA A 75 4.51 4.41 0.65
C ALA A 75 5.58 4.26 1.73
N THR A 76 5.20 4.44 2.99
CA THR A 76 6.07 4.21 4.14
C THR A 76 5.74 2.83 4.72
N VAL A 77 6.70 1.91 4.71
CA VAL A 77 6.52 0.54 5.16
C VAL A 77 7.44 0.24 6.34
N GLN A 78 6.91 -0.40 7.37
CA GLN A 78 7.69 -0.92 8.50
C GLN A 78 7.96 -2.41 8.32
N SER A 79 9.20 -2.86 8.53
CA SER A 79 9.51 -4.29 8.51
C SER A 79 8.82 -5.04 9.65
N GLY A 80 8.48 -6.30 9.39
CA GLY A 80 7.76 -7.16 10.33
C GLY A 80 6.59 -7.91 9.68
N GLY A 81 5.95 -8.74 10.50
CA GLY A 81 4.81 -9.58 10.11
C GLY A 81 3.48 -8.92 10.44
N PRO A 82 2.45 -9.71 10.82
CA PRO A 82 1.16 -9.16 11.22
C PRO A 82 1.29 -8.11 12.33
N GLY A 83 0.61 -6.98 12.18
CA GLY A 83 0.70 -5.82 13.06
C GLY A 83 1.66 -4.72 12.57
N SER A 84 2.55 -5.01 11.62
CA SER A 84 3.36 -3.97 10.96
C SER A 84 2.50 -3.02 10.14
N THR A 85 2.95 -1.77 10.03
CA THR A 85 2.18 -0.69 9.40
C THR A 85 2.69 -0.34 8.01
N VAL A 86 1.75 0.08 7.17
CA VAL A 86 2.01 0.69 5.87
C VAL A 86 1.15 1.94 5.76
N THR A 87 1.78 3.07 5.45
CA THR A 87 1.07 4.31 5.10
C THR A 87 1.25 4.55 3.62
N LEU A 88 0.15 4.61 2.88
CA LEU A 88 0.13 4.98 1.47
C LEU A 88 -0.48 6.38 1.29
N GLU A 89 0.29 7.28 0.69
CA GLU A 89 -0.15 8.60 0.28
C GLU A 89 -0.23 8.65 -1.25
N ILE A 90 -1.43 8.87 -1.77
CA ILE A 90 -1.70 8.94 -3.22
C ILE A 90 -3.03 9.66 -3.45
N SER A 91 -3.15 10.40 -4.56
CA SER A 91 -4.41 11.10 -4.92
C SER A 91 -4.90 12.11 -3.87
N GLY A 92 -3.99 12.66 -3.03
CA GLY A 92 -4.36 13.52 -1.90
C GLY A 92 -5.04 12.78 -0.73
N LEU A 93 -5.04 11.45 -0.76
CA LEU A 93 -5.57 10.57 0.28
C LEU A 93 -4.41 9.92 1.05
N THR A 94 -4.65 9.64 2.32
CA THR A 94 -3.74 8.88 3.18
C THR A 94 -4.45 7.64 3.69
N PHE A 95 -3.86 6.48 3.42
CA PHE A 95 -4.34 5.19 3.87
C PHE A 95 -3.38 4.63 4.91
N HIS A 96 -3.91 4.31 6.09
CA HIS A 96 -3.16 3.67 7.17
C HIS A 96 -3.56 2.21 7.25
N GLU A 97 -2.65 1.34 6.85
CA GLU A 97 -2.87 -0.09 6.78
C GLU A 97 -2.07 -0.82 7.85
N ILE A 98 -2.69 -1.86 8.40
CA ILE A 98 -2.04 -2.81 9.30
C ILE A 98 -1.99 -4.14 8.57
N LEU A 99 -0.80 -4.73 8.49
CA LEU A 99 -0.62 -6.02 7.86
C LEU A 99 -1.33 -7.08 8.69
N LEU A 100 -2.28 -7.79 8.08
CA LEU A 100 -2.98 -8.91 8.72
C LEU A 100 -2.26 -10.24 8.47
N GLU A 101 -1.61 -10.36 7.32
CA GLU A 101 -0.92 -11.57 6.87
C GLU A 101 0.35 -11.21 6.07
N GLY A 102 1.33 -12.11 6.06
CA GLY A 102 2.58 -11.94 5.32
C GLY A 102 3.72 -11.36 6.15
N GLN A 103 4.77 -10.91 5.47
CA GLN A 103 6.00 -10.39 6.08
C GLN A 103 6.64 -9.35 5.18
N ILE A 104 6.94 -8.18 5.74
CA ILE A 104 7.76 -7.15 5.11
C ILE A 104 9.21 -7.36 5.55
N ASN A 105 10.09 -7.56 4.56
CA ASN A 105 11.51 -7.71 4.76
C ASN A 105 12.25 -6.51 4.19
N ILE A 106 13.00 -5.81 5.03
CA ILE A 106 13.93 -4.76 4.61
C ILE A 106 15.33 -5.29 4.85
N LYS A 107 16.12 -5.35 3.77
CA LYS A 107 17.54 -5.72 3.85
C LYS A 107 18.37 -4.46 3.65
N GLN A 108 19.18 -4.14 4.64
CA GLN A 108 20.23 -3.14 4.50
C GLN A 108 21.46 -3.85 3.92
N SER A 109 22.01 -3.31 2.84
CA SER A 109 23.26 -3.76 2.21
C SER A 109 24.47 -3.33 3.00
#